data_AF-A0AA35W3S9-F1
#
_entry.id   AF-A0AA35W3S9-F1
#
_cell.length_a   1.000
_cell.length_b   1.000
_cell.length_c   1.000
_cell.angle_alpha   90.00
_cell.angle_beta   90.00
_cell.angle_gamma   90.00
#
_symmetry.space_group_name_H-M   'P 1'
#
loop_
_entity.id
_entity.type
_entity.pdbx_description
1 polymer ?
#
loop_
_entity_poly.entity_id
_entity_poly.type
_entity_poly.pdbx_seq_one_letter_code
_entity_poly.pdbx_strand_id
1 'polypeptide(L)'
;MIGLELLTSLSEYLRPSSTIMHLRFPSQASLLCPDSAGLLLQKFSYRLKWKHLMPLFNLWFTGVILGNCLATVGALLRLIIFFEPSTDSMNMVDITSIIVGLACFAQWCGILRFLSYFDKYNMLLLTLRLSIPSVVRFFVCAGILYLAFLFCGWLVLGAYHPKFVDPSTTSENLFALLNGDDIYNTYQEMSRASFSAWIFSKRSWSRGQCAALVRIPPVPLF
;
A
#
# COMPACT_ATOMS: atom_id res chain seq x y z
N MET A 1 -2.64 -29.75 -15.17
CA MET A 1 -2.91 -28.33 -15.53
C MET A 1 -4.41 -28.07 -15.71
N ILE A 2 -5.16 -28.92 -16.42
CA ILE A 2 -6.63 -28.81 -16.60
C ILE A 2 -7.41 -28.74 -15.28
N GLY A 3 -7.00 -29.50 -14.25
CA GLY A 3 -7.68 -29.51 -12.95
C GLY A 3 -7.56 -28.22 -12.12
N LEU A 4 -6.49 -27.43 -12.33
CA LEU A 4 -6.30 -26.15 -11.64
C LEU A 4 -7.18 -25.06 -12.27
N GLU A 5 -7.42 -25.14 -13.58
CA GLU A 5 -8.27 -24.20 -14.31
C GLU A 5 -9.77 -24.43 -14.03
N LEU A 6 -10.19 -25.69 -13.93
CA LEU A 6 -11.54 -26.05 -13.45
C LEU A 6 -11.80 -25.58 -12.02
N LEU A 7 -10.78 -25.63 -11.16
CA LEU A 7 -10.82 -25.07 -9.80
C LEU A 7 -10.91 -23.54 -9.80
N THR A 8 -10.22 -22.85 -10.72
CA THR A 8 -10.36 -21.39 -10.87
C THR A 8 -11.75 -21.00 -11.36
N SER A 9 -12.31 -21.70 -12.35
CA SER A 9 -13.68 -21.46 -12.84
C SER A 9 -14.74 -21.75 -11.77
N LEU A 10 -14.58 -22.81 -10.97
CA LEU A 10 -15.44 -23.09 -9.80
C LEU A 10 -15.29 -22.02 -8.71
N SER A 11 -14.08 -21.51 -8.47
CA SER A 11 -13.84 -20.40 -7.53
C SER A 11 -14.45 -19.08 -7.99
N GLU A 12 -14.58 -18.90 -9.31
CA GLU A 12 -15.21 -17.75 -9.95
C GLU A 12 -16.74 -17.84 -9.90
N TYR A 13 -17.30 -19.06 -9.88
CA TYR A 13 -18.73 -19.31 -9.65
C TYR A 13 -19.13 -19.17 -8.17
N LEU A 14 -18.23 -19.48 -7.23
CA LEU A 14 -18.45 -19.34 -5.78
C LEU A 14 -18.22 -17.91 -5.25
N ARG A 15 -17.37 -17.10 -5.91
CA ARG A 15 -17.10 -15.70 -5.52
C ARG A 15 -18.24 -14.68 -5.69
N PRO A 16 -19.11 -14.73 -6.72
CA PRO A 16 -20.25 -13.81 -6.80
C PRO A 16 -21.16 -13.97 -5.58
N SER A 17 -21.33 -15.19 -5.07
CA SER A 17 -22.10 -15.45 -3.84
C SER A 17 -21.51 -14.77 -2.61
N SER A 18 -20.17 -14.71 -2.46
CA SER A 18 -19.53 -13.98 -1.36
C SER A 18 -19.62 -12.46 -1.55
N THR A 19 -19.41 -11.92 -2.76
CA THR A 19 -19.62 -10.48 -3.03
C THR A 19 -21.06 -10.06 -2.87
N ILE A 20 -22.04 -10.88 -3.25
CA ILE A 20 -23.47 -10.59 -3.08
C ILE A 20 -23.82 -10.63 -1.60
N MET A 21 -23.34 -11.63 -0.85
CA MET A 21 -23.52 -11.69 0.61
C MET A 21 -22.90 -10.46 1.30
N HIS A 22 -21.71 -10.06 0.86
CA HIS A 22 -21.03 -8.89 1.36
C HIS A 22 -21.80 -7.61 0.99
N LEU A 23 -22.19 -7.37 -0.26
CA LEU A 23 -22.99 -6.21 -0.69
C LEU A 23 -24.38 -6.15 -0.07
N ARG A 24 -24.95 -7.31 0.31
CA ARG A 24 -26.22 -7.39 1.03
C ARG A 24 -26.12 -6.92 2.49
N PHE A 25 -24.96 -7.08 3.10
CA PHE A 25 -24.74 -6.71 4.49
C PHE A 25 -24.80 -5.18 4.75
N PRO A 26 -24.11 -4.29 4.00
CA PRO A 26 -24.23 -2.85 4.15
C PRO A 26 -25.57 -2.34 3.62
N SER A 27 -26.20 -2.98 2.63
CA SER A 27 -27.53 -2.58 2.16
C SER A 27 -28.61 -2.89 3.20
N GLN A 28 -28.53 -4.02 3.90
CA GLN A 28 -29.39 -4.29 5.07
C GLN A 28 -29.07 -3.37 6.25
N ALA A 29 -27.80 -3.12 6.56
CA ALA A 29 -27.42 -2.19 7.62
C ALA A 29 -27.92 -0.76 7.34
N SER A 30 -27.83 -0.31 6.09
CA SER A 30 -28.36 0.98 5.63
C SER A 30 -29.87 0.98 5.39
N LEU A 31 -30.57 -0.16 5.48
CA LEU A 31 -32.03 -0.24 5.53
C LEU A 31 -32.57 -0.24 6.98
N LEU A 32 -31.83 -0.83 7.93
CA LEU A 32 -32.16 -0.76 9.36
C LEU A 32 -31.84 0.61 9.99
N CYS A 33 -30.79 1.29 9.53
CA CYS A 33 -30.42 2.63 10.00
C CYS A 33 -31.43 3.75 9.67
N PRO A 34 -32.09 3.84 8.50
CA PRO A 34 -33.04 4.92 8.22
C PRO A 34 -34.30 4.83 9.08
N ASP A 35 -34.78 3.63 9.40
CA ASP A 35 -35.93 3.45 10.29
C ASP A 35 -35.60 3.87 11.74
N SER A 36 -34.40 3.54 12.22
CA SER A 36 -33.94 3.96 13.55
C SER A 36 -33.49 5.43 13.60
N ALA A 37 -32.92 5.98 12.51
CA ALA A 37 -32.55 7.38 12.38
C ALA A 37 -33.75 8.30 12.19
N GLY A 38 -34.80 7.86 11.49
CA GLY A 38 -36.08 8.58 11.37
C GLY A 38 -36.78 8.72 12.73
N LEU A 39 -36.76 7.65 13.53
CA LEU A 39 -37.29 7.64 14.89
C LEU A 39 -36.47 8.50 15.85
N LEU A 40 -35.14 8.56 15.68
CA LEU A 40 -34.26 9.45 16.44
C LEU A 40 -34.37 10.91 16.00
N LEU A 41 -34.56 11.21 14.70
CA LEU A 41 -34.77 12.56 14.18
C LEU A 41 -36.12 13.16 14.62
N GLN A 42 -37.16 12.32 14.70
CA GLN A 42 -38.47 12.72 15.23
C GLN A 42 -38.39 13.02 16.73
N LYS A 43 -37.54 12.30 17.48
CA LYS A 43 -37.44 12.41 18.95
C LYS A 43 -36.37 13.39 19.42
N PHE A 44 -35.32 13.61 18.64
CA PHE A 44 -34.18 14.50 18.90
C PHE A 44 -33.75 15.15 17.58
N SER A 45 -34.00 16.45 17.44
CA SER A 45 -33.71 17.23 16.22
C SER A 45 -32.19 17.41 15.99
N TYR A 46 -31.49 16.35 15.60
CA TYR A 46 -30.04 16.35 15.40
C TYR A 46 -29.71 16.14 13.92
N ARG A 47 -29.17 17.17 13.25
CA ARG A 47 -28.65 17.05 11.87
C ARG A 47 -27.45 16.11 11.86
N LEU A 48 -27.58 14.94 11.22
CA LEU A 48 -26.47 14.02 11.02
C LEU A 48 -25.40 14.66 10.12
N LYS A 49 -24.24 14.97 10.70
CA LYS A 49 -23.04 15.39 9.96
C LYS A 49 -22.32 14.17 9.38
N TRP A 50 -21.67 14.34 8.22
CA TRP A 50 -20.84 13.34 7.53
C TRP A 50 -19.81 12.62 8.41
N LYS A 51 -19.36 13.25 9.50
CA LYS A 51 -18.46 12.63 10.50
C LYS A 51 -19.07 11.40 11.20
N HIS A 52 -20.41 11.32 11.31
CA HIS A 52 -21.10 10.13 11.83
C HIS A 52 -21.31 9.03 10.78
N LEU A 53 -21.14 9.31 9.48
CA LEU A 53 -21.23 8.32 8.39
C LEU A 53 -19.87 7.70 8.01
N MET A 54 -18.74 8.30 8.38
CA MET A 54 -17.42 7.71 8.13
C MET A 54 -17.16 6.32 8.78
N PRO A 55 -17.74 5.95 9.94
CA PRO A 55 -17.67 4.57 10.42
C PRO A 55 -18.48 3.57 9.58
N LEU A 56 -19.38 4.03 8.71
CA LEU A 56 -20.19 3.18 7.82
C LEU A 56 -19.33 2.58 6.69
N PHE A 57 -18.27 3.28 6.27
CA PHE A 57 -17.26 2.75 5.36
C PHE A 57 -16.21 1.98 6.16
N ASN A 58 -16.51 0.73 6.46
CA ASN A 58 -15.56 -0.17 7.10
C ASN A 58 -14.44 -0.52 6.10
N LEU A 59 -13.20 -0.09 6.37
CA LEU A 59 -12.03 -0.30 5.50
C LEU A 59 -11.87 -1.76 5.06
N TRP A 60 -12.20 -2.69 5.96
CA TRP A 60 -12.18 -4.14 5.69
C TRP A 60 -13.15 -4.54 4.58
N PHE A 61 -14.33 -3.93 4.57
CA PHE A 61 -15.38 -4.25 3.62
C PHE A 61 -15.02 -3.75 2.22
N THR A 62 -14.51 -2.52 2.13
CA THR A 62 -14.02 -1.93 0.87
C THR A 62 -12.86 -2.74 0.29
N GLY A 63 -11.92 -3.19 1.13
CA GLY A 63 -10.79 -4.03 0.71
C GLY A 63 -11.22 -5.39 0.13
N VAL A 64 -12.21 -6.05 0.76
CA VAL A 64 -12.75 -7.33 0.28
C VAL A 64 -13.50 -7.15 -1.04
N ILE A 65 -14.29 -6.09 -1.21
CA ILE A 65 -14.96 -5.82 -2.49
C ILE A 65 -13.92 -5.58 -3.58
N LEU A 66 -12.94 -4.72 -3.34
CA LEU A 66 -11.89 -4.41 -4.31
C LEU A 66 -11.11 -5.68 -4.70
N GLY A 67 -10.73 -6.51 -3.73
CA GLY A 67 -10.02 -7.77 -3.98
C GLY A 67 -10.83 -8.75 -4.83
N ASN A 68 -12.14 -8.84 -4.60
CA ASN A 68 -13.03 -9.67 -5.43
C ASN A 68 -13.18 -9.10 -6.85
N CYS A 69 -13.33 -7.79 -7.02
CA CYS A 69 -13.37 -7.16 -8.35
C CYS A 69 -12.10 -7.44 -9.15
N LEU A 70 -10.93 -7.26 -8.53
CA LEU A 70 -9.63 -7.57 -9.15
C LEU A 70 -9.51 -9.05 -9.51
N ALA A 71 -9.98 -9.95 -8.63
CA ALA A 71 -9.97 -11.38 -8.89
C ALA A 71 -10.86 -11.78 -10.08
N THR A 72 -12.07 -11.24 -10.16
CA THR A 72 -12.99 -11.49 -11.28
C THR A 72 -12.42 -10.94 -12.58
N VAL A 73 -11.89 -9.70 -12.59
CA VAL A 73 -11.24 -9.14 -13.79
C VAL A 73 -10.04 -10.00 -14.23
N GLY A 74 -9.18 -10.41 -13.29
CA GLY A 74 -8.02 -11.24 -13.60
C GLY A 74 -8.38 -12.62 -14.15
N ALA A 75 -9.47 -13.21 -13.66
CA ALA A 75 -9.92 -14.52 -14.14
C ALA A 75 -10.62 -14.44 -15.51
N LEU A 76 -11.42 -13.38 -15.77
CA LEU A 76 -11.95 -13.09 -17.11
C LEU A 76 -10.83 -12.90 -18.14
N LEU A 77 -9.77 -12.15 -17.81
CA LEU A 77 -8.62 -11.95 -18.69
C LEU A 77 -7.89 -13.27 -18.98
N ARG A 78 -7.73 -14.15 -17.98
CA ARG A 78 -7.15 -15.50 -18.19
C ARG A 78 -8.01 -16.35 -19.12
N LEU A 79 -9.33 -16.31 -19.00
CA LEU A 79 -10.22 -17.04 -19.89
C LEU A 79 -10.10 -16.54 -21.34
N ILE A 80 -10.05 -15.22 -21.54
CA ILE A 80 -9.87 -14.64 -22.88
C ILE A 80 -8.56 -15.13 -23.52
N ILE A 81 -7.45 -15.11 -22.77
CA ILE A 81 -6.15 -15.61 -23.25
C ILE A 81 -6.20 -17.10 -23.59
N PHE A 82 -6.94 -17.90 -22.81
CA PHE A 82 -7.08 -19.34 -23.04
C PHE A 82 -7.86 -19.68 -24.32
N PHE A 83 -8.94 -18.94 -24.60
CA PHE A 83 -9.77 -19.16 -25.79
C PHE A 83 -9.14 -18.63 -27.08
N GLU A 84 -8.38 -17.54 -27.00
CA GLU A 84 -7.74 -16.94 -28.18
C GLU A 84 -6.25 -16.65 -27.93
N PRO A 85 -5.37 -17.66 -28.09
CA PRO A 85 -3.93 -17.48 -27.95
C PRO A 85 -3.38 -16.67 -29.13
N SER A 86 -3.42 -15.35 -28.98
CA SER A 86 -2.86 -14.38 -29.93
C SER A 86 -1.38 -14.10 -29.63
N THR A 87 -0.62 -13.60 -30.60
CA THR A 87 0.80 -13.23 -30.41
C THR A 87 1.02 -12.08 -29.41
N ASP A 88 0.01 -11.24 -29.19
CA ASP A 88 -0.02 -10.20 -28.13
C ASP A 88 -0.30 -10.76 -26.72
N SER A 89 -0.49 -12.08 -26.59
CA SER A 89 -0.78 -12.73 -25.32
C SER A 89 0.32 -12.54 -24.27
N MET A 90 1.60 -12.37 -24.64
CA MET A 90 2.68 -12.22 -23.65
C MET A 90 2.48 -10.98 -22.75
N ASN A 91 2.18 -9.82 -23.33
CA ASN A 91 1.92 -8.59 -22.56
C ASN A 91 0.64 -8.73 -21.69
N MET A 92 -0.39 -9.38 -22.23
CA MET A 92 -1.64 -9.62 -21.51
C MET A 92 -1.47 -10.61 -20.36
N VAL A 93 -0.59 -11.60 -20.52
CA VAL A 93 -0.22 -12.57 -19.48
C VAL A 93 0.50 -11.86 -18.33
N ASP A 94 1.43 -10.95 -18.63
CA ASP A 94 2.14 -10.18 -17.61
C ASP A 94 1.17 -9.29 -16.80
N ILE A 95 0.32 -8.52 -17.49
CA ILE A 95 -0.70 -7.68 -16.84
C ILE A 95 -1.66 -8.54 -15.99
N THR A 96 -2.12 -9.66 -16.54
CA THR A 96 -3.02 -10.58 -15.85
C THR A 96 -2.37 -11.19 -14.61
N SER A 97 -1.07 -11.52 -14.68
CA SER A 97 -0.31 -12.03 -13.55
C SER A 97 -0.22 -11.01 -12.40
N ILE A 98 -0.01 -9.73 -12.72
CA ILE A 98 0.03 -8.63 -11.75
C ILE A 98 -1.35 -8.44 -11.10
N ILE A 99 -2.43 -8.41 -11.91
CA ILE A 99 -3.80 -8.23 -11.40
C ILE A 99 -4.20 -9.37 -10.46
N VAL A 100 -3.94 -10.63 -10.84
CA VAL A 100 -4.23 -11.79 -10.00
C VAL A 100 -3.36 -11.79 -8.73
N GLY A 101 -2.10 -11.36 -8.83
CA GLY A 101 -1.20 -11.18 -7.69
C GLY A 101 -1.74 -10.15 -6.68
N LEU A 102 -2.17 -8.98 -7.16
CA LEU A 102 -2.78 -7.93 -6.33
C LEU A 102 -4.09 -8.40 -5.69
N ALA A 103 -4.91 -9.14 -6.43
CA ALA A 103 -6.14 -9.74 -5.90
C ALA A 103 -5.85 -10.74 -4.78
N CYS A 104 -4.82 -11.58 -4.94
CA CYS A 104 -4.38 -12.53 -3.92
C CYS A 104 -3.91 -11.79 -2.65
N PHE A 105 -3.06 -10.78 -2.80
CA PHE A 105 -2.59 -9.96 -1.68
C PHE A 105 -3.75 -9.32 -0.90
N ALA A 106 -4.71 -8.72 -1.60
CA ALA A 106 -5.90 -8.14 -0.97
C ALA A 106 -6.74 -9.17 -0.21
N GLN A 107 -6.88 -10.39 -0.72
CA GLN A 107 -7.59 -11.48 -0.04
C GLN A 107 -6.86 -11.94 1.23
N TRP A 108 -5.52 -12.04 1.19
CA TRP A 108 -4.71 -12.32 2.37
C TRP A 108 -4.82 -11.23 3.43
N CYS A 109 -4.83 -9.94 3.02
CA CYS A 109 -5.15 -8.86 3.95
C CYS A 109 -6.53 -9.04 4.58
N GLY A 110 -7.53 -9.51 3.82
CA GLY A 110 -8.87 -9.82 4.34
C GLY A 110 -8.89 -10.83 5.50
N ILE A 111 -7.90 -11.72 5.59
CA ILE A 111 -7.79 -12.70 6.68
C ILE A 111 -7.52 -12.02 8.03
N LEU A 112 -6.89 -10.83 8.04
CA LEU A 112 -6.64 -10.05 9.26
C LEU A 112 -7.95 -9.68 10.01
N ARG A 113 -9.09 -9.65 9.32
CA ARG A 113 -10.41 -9.50 9.96
C ARG A 113 -10.72 -10.64 10.91
N PHE A 114 -10.34 -11.88 10.58
CA PHE A 114 -10.57 -13.04 11.44
C PHE A 114 -9.71 -12.99 12.70
N LEU A 115 -8.51 -12.41 12.62
CA LEU A 115 -7.66 -12.20 13.80
C LEU A 115 -8.29 -11.23 14.79
N SER A 116 -9.07 -10.26 14.31
CA SER A 116 -9.81 -9.31 15.16
C SER A 116 -10.87 -9.98 16.06
N TYR A 117 -11.28 -11.22 15.78
CA TYR A 117 -12.24 -11.97 16.60
C TYR A 117 -11.64 -12.43 17.94
N PHE A 118 -10.31 -12.58 18.00
CA PHE A 118 -9.62 -12.96 19.22
C PHE A 118 -9.22 -11.72 20.03
N ASP A 119 -9.61 -11.65 21.30
CA ASP A 119 -9.41 -10.47 22.14
C ASP A 119 -7.94 -10.00 22.22
N LYS A 120 -6.99 -10.94 22.27
CA LYS A 120 -5.55 -10.64 22.32
C LYS A 120 -5.04 -9.93 21.05
N TYR A 121 -5.48 -10.37 19.87
CA TYR A 121 -5.04 -9.81 18.58
C TYR A 121 -5.84 -8.56 18.20
N ASN A 122 -7.08 -8.44 18.69
CA ASN A 122 -7.93 -7.27 18.49
C ASN A 122 -7.30 -5.98 19.06
N MET A 123 -6.68 -6.06 20.25
CA MET A 123 -5.92 -4.94 20.84
C MET A 123 -4.79 -4.46 19.92
N LEU A 124 -4.02 -5.38 19.33
CA LEU A 124 -2.92 -5.06 18.41
C LEU A 124 -3.43 -4.38 17.13
N LEU A 125 -4.53 -4.86 16.58
CA LEU A 125 -5.12 -4.27 15.37
C LEU A 125 -5.71 -2.88 15.65
N LEU A 126 -6.28 -2.68 16.85
CA LEU A 126 -6.80 -1.40 17.29
C LEU A 126 -5.68 -0.37 17.46
N THR A 127 -4.58 -0.73 18.10
CA THR A 127 -3.42 0.18 18.26
C THR A 127 -2.82 0.56 16.91
N LEU A 128 -2.73 -0.39 15.97
CA LEU A 128 -2.29 -0.10 14.60
C LEU A 128 -3.25 0.87 13.91
N ARG A 129 -4.57 0.67 14.03
CA ARG A 129 -5.56 1.59 13.43
C ARG A 129 -5.46 3.00 14.02
N LEU A 130 -5.22 3.11 15.32
CA LEU A 130 -5.09 4.40 16.01
C LEU A 130 -3.78 5.12 15.66
N SER A 131 -2.70 4.38 15.36
CA SER A 131 -1.40 4.96 15.02
C SER A 131 -1.29 5.40 13.56
N ILE A 132 -2.04 4.81 12.62
CA ILE A 132 -2.06 5.17 11.18
C ILE A 132 -2.07 6.69 10.93
N PRO A 133 -3.01 7.51 11.48
CA PRO A 133 -3.04 8.94 11.18
C PRO A 133 -1.81 9.70 11.67
N SER A 134 -1.22 9.28 12.80
CA SER A 134 0.02 9.87 13.33
C SER A 134 1.22 9.49 12.47
N VAL A 135 1.30 8.22 12.06
CA VAL A 135 2.36 7.71 11.18
C VAL A 135 2.30 8.38 9.81
N VAL A 136 1.12 8.58 9.23
CA VAL A 136 0.95 9.26 7.93
C VAL A 136 1.49 10.69 7.98
N ARG A 137 1.20 11.45 9.04
CA ARG A 137 1.74 12.83 9.20
C ARG A 137 3.26 12.83 9.28
N PHE A 138 3.84 11.90 10.04
CA PHE A 138 5.29 11.74 10.12
C PHE A 138 5.88 11.35 8.76
N PHE A 139 5.25 10.42 8.04
CA PHE A 139 5.69 9.97 6.73
C PHE A 139 5.65 11.08 5.67
N VAL A 140 4.67 11.98 5.71
CA VAL A 140 4.63 13.14 4.81
C VAL A 140 5.82 14.07 5.05
N CYS A 141 6.16 14.36 6.31
CA CYS A 141 7.34 15.16 6.65
C CYS A 141 8.64 14.47 6.21
N ALA A 142 8.77 13.17 6.51
CA ALA A 142 9.91 12.35 6.07
C ALA A 142 10.02 12.29 4.55
N GLY A 143 8.89 12.22 3.83
CA GLY A 143 8.83 12.21 2.37
C GLY A 143 9.36 13.50 1.74
N ILE A 144 9.09 14.67 2.34
CA ILE A 144 9.65 15.96 1.88
C ILE A 144 11.18 15.94 2.03
N LEU A 145 11.70 15.47 3.17
CA LEU A 145 13.14 15.33 3.38
C LEU A 145 13.76 14.33 2.39
N TYR A 146 13.10 13.20 2.17
CA TYR A 146 13.52 12.19 1.22
C TYR A 146 13.63 12.75 -0.21
N LEU A 147 12.63 13.50 -0.67
CA LEU A 147 12.67 14.16 -1.97
C LEU A 147 13.81 15.19 -2.06
N ALA A 148 14.06 15.95 -1.00
CA ALA A 148 15.19 16.88 -0.96
C ALA A 148 16.54 16.16 -1.14
N PHE A 149 16.73 15.01 -0.47
CA PHE A 149 17.93 14.19 -0.64
C PHE A 149 17.99 13.52 -2.02
N LEU A 150 16.86 13.09 -2.57
CA LEU A 150 16.77 12.52 -3.92
C LEU A 150 17.21 13.54 -4.97
N PHE A 151 16.62 14.73 -4.98
CA PHE A 151 16.99 15.79 -5.94
C PHE A 151 18.43 16.26 -5.74
N CYS A 152 18.89 16.40 -4.50
CA CYS A 152 20.26 16.78 -4.22
C CYS A 152 21.27 15.70 -4.68
N GLY A 153 20.97 14.42 -4.44
CA GLY A 153 21.79 13.31 -4.87
C GLY A 153 21.84 13.20 -6.39
N TRP A 154 20.68 13.27 -7.04
CA TRP A 154 20.55 13.18 -8.49
C TRP A 154 21.31 14.32 -9.21
N LEU A 155 21.07 15.58 -8.83
CA LEU A 155 21.67 16.73 -9.51
C LEU A 155 23.17 16.85 -9.27
N VAL A 156 23.66 16.53 -8.07
CA VAL A 156 25.07 16.71 -7.72
C VAL A 156 25.92 15.49 -8.08
N LEU A 157 25.40 14.28 -7.87
CA LEU A 157 26.16 13.03 -8.02
C LEU A 157 25.91 12.32 -9.35
N GLY A 158 24.86 12.69 -10.11
CA GLY A 158 24.47 11.97 -11.32
C GLY A 158 25.53 11.95 -12.42
N ALA A 159 26.36 12.99 -12.54
CA ALA A 159 27.47 13.01 -13.50
C ALA A 159 28.67 12.12 -13.08
N TYR A 160 28.71 11.67 -11.82
CA TYR A 160 29.88 11.02 -11.22
C TYR A 160 29.64 9.57 -10.79
N HIS A 161 28.38 9.13 -10.71
CA HIS A 161 28.02 7.83 -10.16
C HIS A 161 26.85 7.20 -10.94
N PRO A 162 26.98 5.93 -11.41
CA PRO A 162 25.97 5.29 -12.26
C PRO A 162 24.61 5.10 -11.56
N LYS A 163 24.61 4.82 -10.25
CA LYS A 163 23.38 4.70 -9.43
C LYS A 163 22.61 6.01 -9.19
N PHE A 164 23.17 7.16 -9.59
CA PHE A 164 22.55 8.47 -9.41
C PHE A 164 22.17 9.14 -10.73
N VAL A 165 22.12 8.40 -11.84
CA VAL A 165 21.88 8.97 -13.18
C VAL A 165 20.41 9.31 -13.39
N ASP A 166 19.49 8.42 -12.97
CA ASP A 166 18.05 8.61 -13.10
C ASP A 166 17.42 8.84 -11.71
N PRO A 167 16.32 9.60 -11.62
CA PRO A 167 15.64 9.82 -10.35
C PRO A 167 15.05 8.53 -9.77
N SER A 168 14.66 7.56 -10.62
CA SER A 168 14.18 6.23 -10.19
C SER A 168 15.30 5.41 -9.55
N THR A 169 16.44 5.26 -10.23
CA THR A 169 17.60 4.51 -9.71
C THR A 169 18.22 5.21 -8.50
N THR A 170 18.23 6.54 -8.48
CA THR A 170 18.60 7.33 -7.29
C THR A 170 17.68 7.03 -6.10
N SER A 171 16.38 6.90 -6.35
CA SER A 171 15.41 6.57 -5.28
C SER A 171 15.59 5.14 -4.76
N GLU A 172 15.83 4.17 -5.63
CA GLU A 172 16.12 2.78 -5.23
C GLU A 172 17.38 2.73 -4.36
N ASN A 173 18.44 3.42 -4.78
CA ASN A 173 19.68 3.51 -4.02
C ASN A 173 19.48 4.22 -2.67
N LEU A 174 18.77 5.35 -2.64
CA LEU A 174 18.50 6.08 -1.40
C LEU A 174 17.64 5.25 -0.43
N PHE A 175 16.69 4.46 -0.94
CA PHE A 175 15.88 3.55 -0.14
C PHE A 175 16.69 2.35 0.38
N ALA A 176 17.53 1.74 -0.44
CA ALA A 176 18.45 0.68 0.00
C ALA A 176 19.35 1.19 1.13
N LEU A 177 19.94 2.36 0.93
CA LEU A 177 20.79 3.02 1.89
C LEU A 177 20.08 3.43 3.19
N LEU A 178 18.80 3.83 3.12
CA LEU A 178 17.96 4.10 4.30
C LEU A 178 17.75 2.83 5.14
N ASN A 179 17.63 1.68 4.48
CA ASN A 179 17.55 0.36 5.12
C ASN A 179 18.91 -0.21 5.54
N GLY A 180 20.00 0.51 5.24
CA GLY A 180 21.36 0.09 5.56
C GLY A 180 21.98 -0.89 4.57
N ASP A 181 21.39 -1.04 3.39
CA ASP A 181 21.88 -1.91 2.32
C ASP A 181 22.85 -1.18 1.38
N ASP A 182 23.78 -1.93 0.80
CA ASP A 182 24.72 -1.54 -0.26
C ASP A 182 25.52 -0.23 -0.05
N ILE A 183 25.77 0.12 1.22
CA ILE A 183 26.50 1.36 1.61
C ILE A 183 27.95 1.33 1.08
N TYR A 184 28.59 0.16 1.15
CA TYR A 184 30.01 0.02 0.82
C TYR A 184 30.28 0.17 -0.68
N ASN A 185 29.50 -0.51 -1.53
CA ASN A 185 29.75 -0.46 -2.98
C ASN A 185 29.49 0.95 -3.52
N THR A 186 28.45 1.62 -3.03
CA THR A 186 28.18 3.03 -3.36
C THR A 186 29.31 3.98 -2.92
N TYR A 187 30.02 3.65 -1.84
CA TYR A 187 31.19 4.42 -1.41
C TYR A 187 32.42 4.21 -2.31
N GLN A 188 32.59 2.98 -2.82
CA GLN A 188 33.72 2.58 -3.65
C GLN A 188 33.60 3.01 -5.12
N GLU A 189 32.39 2.94 -5.68
CA GLU A 189 32.09 3.29 -7.08
C GLU A 189 32.15 4.80 -7.35
N MET A 190 32.25 5.63 -6.31
CA MET A 190 32.34 7.09 -6.44
C MET A 190 33.61 7.50 -7.20
N SER A 191 33.44 8.07 -8.39
CA SER A 191 34.53 8.65 -9.18
C SER A 191 35.29 9.75 -8.40
N ARG A 192 36.62 9.73 -8.45
CA ARG A 192 37.49 10.77 -7.84
C ARG A 192 37.75 11.96 -8.78
N ALA A 193 37.03 12.06 -9.90
CA ALA A 193 37.27 13.06 -10.94
C ALA A 193 37.17 14.51 -10.42
N SER A 194 36.32 14.78 -9.43
CA SER A 194 36.26 16.09 -8.77
C SER A 194 36.33 15.96 -7.24
N PHE A 195 37.33 16.63 -6.65
CA PHE A 195 37.58 16.59 -5.21
C PHE A 195 36.42 17.19 -4.39
N SER A 196 35.74 18.20 -4.93
CA SER A 196 34.58 18.85 -4.31
C SER A 196 33.36 17.92 -4.23
N ALA A 197 33.02 17.22 -5.31
CA ALA A 197 31.92 16.25 -5.32
C ALA A 197 32.23 15.03 -4.44
N TRP A 198 33.50 14.62 -4.39
CA TRP A 198 33.95 13.56 -3.48
C TRP A 198 33.79 13.97 -2.01
N ILE A 199 34.24 15.16 -1.61
CA ILE A 199 34.04 15.68 -0.25
C ILE A 199 32.55 15.81 0.08
N PHE A 200 31.76 16.32 -0.87
CA PHE A 200 30.32 16.47 -0.71
C PHE A 200 29.65 15.12 -0.45
N SER A 201 29.96 14.10 -1.26
CA SER A 201 29.52 12.72 -1.07
C SER A 201 29.83 12.21 0.35
N LYS A 202 31.07 12.35 0.83
CA LYS A 202 31.48 11.85 2.16
C LYS A 202 30.80 12.59 3.33
N ARG A 203 30.65 13.92 3.23
CA ARG A 203 30.02 14.73 4.29
C ARG A 203 28.50 14.62 4.31
N SER A 204 27.87 14.62 3.15
CA SER A 204 26.42 14.49 3.04
C SER A 204 25.95 13.12 3.49
N TRP A 205 26.71 12.07 3.20
CA TRP A 205 26.37 10.70 3.60
C TRP A 205 26.54 10.44 5.10
N SER A 206 27.69 10.83 5.67
CA SER A 206 27.92 10.71 7.12
C SER A 206 26.93 11.51 7.95
N ARG A 207 26.53 12.71 7.49
CA ARG A 207 25.53 13.53 8.19
C ARG A 207 24.09 13.10 7.94
N GLY A 208 23.75 12.61 6.74
CA GLY A 208 22.40 12.13 6.41
C GLY A 208 22.01 10.90 7.24
N GLN A 209 22.92 9.94 7.39
CA GLN A 209 22.71 8.76 8.26
C GLN A 209 22.69 9.15 9.74
N CYS A 210 23.58 10.03 10.20
CA CYS A 210 23.55 10.51 11.58
C CYS A 210 22.32 11.38 11.89
N ALA A 211 21.79 12.17 10.96
CA ALA A 211 20.59 12.98 11.17
C ALA A 211 19.30 12.15 11.12
N ALA A 212 19.27 11.06 10.36
CA ALA A 212 18.16 10.10 10.37
C ALA A 212 18.13 9.27 11.66
N LEU A 213 19.30 8.99 12.27
CA LEU A 213 19.41 8.24 13.53
C LEU A 213 19.39 9.11 14.80
N VAL A 214 19.70 10.40 14.71
CA VAL A 214 19.85 11.28 15.87
C VAL A 214 18.89 12.46 15.79
N ARG A 215 17.97 12.48 16.75
CA ARG A 215 17.09 13.60 17.15
C ARG A 215 15.67 13.58 16.58
N ILE A 216 14.99 12.44 16.74
CA ILE A 216 13.55 12.51 17.06
C ILE A 216 13.48 13.09 18.48
N PRO A 217 12.97 14.32 18.71
CA PRO A 217 12.76 14.81 20.06
C PRO A 217 11.84 13.81 20.78
N PRO A 218 12.07 13.50 22.07
CA PRO A 218 11.17 12.61 22.80
C PRO A 218 9.76 13.21 22.70
N VAL A 219 8.85 12.48 22.03
CA VAL A 219 7.44 12.83 22.01
C VAL A 219 6.98 12.74 23.46
N PRO A 220 6.48 13.82 24.09
CA PRO A 220 5.91 13.70 25.42
C PRO A 220 4.69 12.79 25.32
N LEU A 221 4.83 11.58 25.87
CA LEU A 221 3.72 10.68 26.12
C LEU A 221 2.79 11.36 27.13
N PHE A 222 1.64 11.83 26.64
CA PHE A 222 0.45 12.09 27.43
C PHE A 222 -0.69 11.25 26.85
#